data_AF-C3X674-F1
#
_entry.id   AF-C3X674-F1
#
_cell.length_a   1.000
_cell.length_b   1.000
_cell.length_c   1.000
_cell.angle_alpha   90.00
_cell.angle_beta   90.00
_cell.angle_gamma   90.00
#
_symmetry.space_group_name_H-M   'P 1'
#
loop_
_entity.id
_entity.type
_entity.pdbx_description
1 polymer ?
#
loop_
_entity_poly.entity_id
_entity_poly.type
_entity_poly.pdbx_seq_one_letter_code
_entity_poly.pdbx_strand_id
1 'polypeptide(L)' 'METGLLKWVADENDRRAKILTLTDMGLQIADLIEQAFSPFRRDWLKNLSEKDIDICLRVFEGSGMAFRNYEDI' A
#
# COMPACT_ATOMS: atom_id res chain seq x y z
N MET A 1 -14.80 -5.76 9.54
CA MET A 1 -15.67 -6.66 8.72
C MET A 1 -17.03 -6.04 8.42
N GLU A 2 -17.52 -5.05 9.19
CA GLU A 2 -18.81 -4.37 8.96
C GLU A 2 -19.05 -3.81 7.55
N THR A 3 -18.01 -3.44 6.80
CA THR A 3 -18.15 -2.89 5.44
C THR A 3 -18.11 -3.93 4.31
N GLY A 4 -17.82 -5.20 4.61
CA GLY A 4 -17.71 -6.26 3.59
C GLY A 4 -16.49 -6.16 2.66
N LEU A 5 -15.57 -5.21 2.86
CA LEU A 5 -14.41 -4.99 1.99
C LEU A 5 -13.23 -5.92 2.29
N LEU A 6 -13.19 -6.50 3.49
CA LEU A 6 -12.09 -7.32 3.99
C LEU A 6 -12.60 -8.69 4.42
N LYS A 7 -11.81 -9.74 4.15
CA LYS A 7 -12.04 -11.10 4.61
C LYS A 7 -10.78 -11.67 5.25
N TRP A 8 -10.96 -12.56 6.22
CA TRP A 8 -9.89 -13.40 6.74
C TRP A 8 -9.79 -14.67 5.91
N VAL A 9 -8.58 -15.02 5.48
CA VAL A 9 -8.27 -16.28 4.79
C VAL A 9 -7.24 -17.03 5.63
N ALA A 10 -7.37 -18.36 5.73
CA ALA A 10 -6.37 -19.17 6.41
C ALA A 10 -5.07 -19.16 5.59
N ASP A 11 -3.93 -19.07 6.27
CA ASP A 11 -2.65 -19.30 5.60
C ASP A 11 -2.53 -20.79 5.19
N GLU A 12 -1.98 -21.03 4.00
CA GLU A 12 -1.86 -22.39 3.43
C GLU A 12 -0.85 -23.25 4.20
N ASN A 13 0.13 -22.62 4.88
CA ASN A 13 1.21 -23.26 5.62
C ASN A 13 0.94 -23.31 7.15
N ASP A 14 0.22 -22.33 7.72
CA ASP A 14 -0.28 -22.38 9.11
C ASP A 14 -1.74 -21.94 9.19
N ARG A 15 -2.66 -22.91 9.28
CA ARG A 15 -4.11 -22.64 9.37
C ARG A 15 -4.54 -21.86 10.62
N ARG A 16 -3.67 -21.69 11.61
CA ARG A 16 -3.93 -20.82 12.79
C ARG A 16 -3.60 -19.37 12.48
N ALA A 17 -2.72 -19.11 11.51
CA ALA A 17 -2.50 -17.78 10.98
C ALA A 17 -3.68 -17.37 10.08
N LYS A 18 -4.18 -16.15 10.30
CA LYS A 18 -5.24 -15.56 9.50
C LYS A 18 -4.66 -14.39 8.72
N ILE A 19 -4.76 -14.46 7.41
CA ILE A 19 -4.36 -13.39 6.50
C ILE A 19 -5.58 -12.49 6.29
N LEU A 20 -5.43 -11.19 6.54
CA LEU A 20 -6.43 -10.21 6.18
C LEU A 20 -6.22 -9.84 4.70
N THR A 21 -7.26 -9.99 3.88
CA THR A 21 -7.20 -9.67 2.45
C THR A 21 -8.48 -8.96 2.01
N LEU A 22 -8.44 -8.33 0.83
CA LEU A 22 -9.61 -7.70 0.24
C LEU A 22 -10.60 -8.77 -0.25
N THR A 23 -11.89 -8.46 -0.12
CA THR A 23 -12.94 -9.14 -0.89
C THR A 23 -12.94 -8.63 -2.33
N ASP A 24 -13.73 -9.25 -3.21
CA ASP A 24 -13.87 -8.76 -4.59
C ASP A 24 -14.44 -7.33 -4.62
N MET A 25 -15.38 -7.03 -3.71
CA MET A 25 -15.88 -5.67 -3.49
C MET A 25 -14.79 -4.73 -2.96
N GLY A 26 -13.95 -5.22 -2.05
CA GLY A 26 -12.78 -4.48 -1.57
C GLY A 26 -11.81 -4.11 -2.69
N LEU A 27 -11.53 -5.05 -3.60
CA LEU A 27 -10.69 -4.82 -4.78
C LEU A 27 -11.31 -3.78 -5.72
N GLN A 28 -12.61 -3.86 -5.96
CA GLN A 28 -13.32 -2.87 -6.80
C GLN A 28 -13.26 -1.46 -6.20
N ILE A 29 -13.44 -1.31 -4.89
CA ILE A 29 -13.33 -0.01 -4.22
C ILE A 29 -11.88 0.50 -4.26
N ALA A 30 -10.89 -0.37 -4.05
CA ALA A 30 -9.48 0.02 -4.16
C ALA A 30 -9.14 0.53 -5.56
N ASP A 31 -9.65 -0.12 -6.60
CA ASP A 31 -9.47 0.33 -7.98
C ASP A 31 -10.14 1.69 -8.24
N LEU A 32 -11.34 1.93 -7.71
CA LEU A 32 -11.99 3.24 -7.82
C LEU A 32 -11.20 4.36 -7.13
N ILE A 33 -10.62 4.08 -5.96
CA ILE A 33 -9.74 5.02 -5.27
C ILE A 33 -8.51 5.30 -6.13
N GLU A 34 -7.86 4.27 -6.67
CA GLU A 34 -6.69 4.44 -7.52
C GLU A 34 -7.00 5.26 -8.78
N GLN A 35 -8.13 5.00 -9.43
CA GLN A 35 -8.58 5.77 -10.58
C GLN A 35 -8.83 7.24 -10.23
N ALA A 36 -9.41 7.53 -9.06
CA ALA A 36 -9.65 8.89 -8.59
C ALA A 36 -8.36 9.64 -8.24
N PHE A 37 -7.37 8.95 -7.65
CA PHE A 37 -6.09 9.54 -7.26
C PHE A 37 -5.10 9.66 -8.42
N SER A 38 -5.25 8.86 -9.47
CA SER A 38 -4.32 8.83 -10.62
C SER A 38 -4.17 10.20 -11.31
N PRO A 39 -5.24 10.96 -11.62
CA PRO A 39 -5.13 12.33 -12.13
C PRO A 39 -4.43 13.27 -11.15
N PHE A 40 -4.76 13.19 -9.86
CA PHE A 40 -4.16 14.01 -8.83
C PHE A 40 -2.64 13.76 -8.72
N ARG A 41 -2.20 12.49 -8.69
CA ARG A 41 -0.76 12.15 -8.67
C ARG A 41 -0.04 12.69 -9.90
N ARG A 42 -0.61 12.56 -11.09
CA ARG A 42 -0.01 13.10 -12.32
C ARG A 42 0.14 14.62 -12.25
N ASP A 43 -0.89 15.32 -11.81
CA ASP A 43 -0.86 16.78 -11.73
C ASP A 43 0.11 17.27 -10.64
N TRP A 44 0.12 16.61 -9.48
CA TRP A 44 0.99 16.92 -8.36
C TRP A 44 2.48 16.76 -8.72
N LEU A 45 2.81 15.71 -9.47
CA LEU A 45 4.20 15.37 -9.82
C LEU A 45 4.66 15.96 -11.17
N LYS A 46 3.80 16.65 -11.92
CA LYS A 46 4.07 17.06 -13.32
C LYS A 46 5.32 17.91 -13.53
N ASN A 47 5.78 18.61 -12.50
CA ASN A 47 6.94 19.50 -12.56
C ASN A 47 8.20 18.89 -11.96
N LEU A 48 8.14 17.65 -11.46
CA LEU A 48 9.29 16.94 -10.92
C LEU A 48 9.94 16.10 -12.01
N SER A 49 11.28 16.04 -12.00
CA SER A 49 11.99 15.11 -12.87
C SER A 49 11.82 13.68 -12.34
N GLU A 50 11.83 12.69 -13.24
CA GLU A 50 11.82 11.27 -12.83
C GLU A 50 12.98 10.95 -11.88
N LYS A 51 14.13 11.60 -12.07
CA LYS A 51 15.31 11.46 -11.21
C LYS A 51 15.05 11.94 -9.78
N ASP A 52 14.35 13.08 -9.61
CA ASP A 52 14.04 13.59 -8.28
C ASP A 52 13.03 12.69 -7.57
N ILE A 53 12.06 12.16 -8.32
CA ILE A 53 11.11 11.17 -7.81
C ILE A 53 11.85 9.91 -7.34
N ASP A 54 12.77 9.37 -8.15
CA ASP A 54 13.60 8.20 -7.79
C ASP A 54 14.43 8.45 -6.52
N ILE A 55 15.08 9.60 -6.41
CA ILE A 55 15.86 9.96 -5.22
C ILE A 55 14.96 10.01 -3.98
N CYS A 56 13.80 10.65 -4.06
CA CYS A 56 12.85 10.70 -2.96
C CYS A 56 12.37 9.29 -2.54
N LEU A 57 12.06 8.42 -3.50
CA LEU A 57 11.67 7.04 -3.20
C LEU A 57 12.78 6.29 -2.47
N ARG A 58 14.03 6.42 -2.91
CA ARG A 58 15.19 5.79 -2.25
C ARG A 58 15.40 6.31 -0.81
N VAL A 59 15.16 7.60 -0.56
CA VAL A 59 15.21 8.17 0.79
C VAL A 59 14.10 7.59 1.67
N PHE A 60 12.87 7.46 1.15
CA PHE A 60 11.76 6.84 1.89
C PHE A 60 11.99 5.36 2.17
N GLU A 61 12.54 4.61 1.22
CA GLU A 61 12.93 3.21 1.43
C GLU A 61 13.99 3.09 2.53
N GLY A 62 15.05 3.91 2.46
CA GLY A 62 16.08 3.99 3.49
C GLY A 62 15.50 4.34 4.87
N SER A 63 14.58 5.29 4.91
CA SER A 63 13.92 5.73 6.14
C SER A 63 12.99 4.65 6.70
N GLY A 64 12.20 3.97 5.86
CA GLY A 64 11.34 2.86 6.26
C GLY A 64 12.14 1.67 6.80
N MET A 65 13.32 1.40 6.24
CA MET A 65 14.26 0.43 6.82
C MET A 65 14.78 0.89 8.19
N ALA A 66 15.13 2.17 8.33
CA ALA A 66 15.59 2.72 9.60
C ALA A 66 14.51 2.65 10.68
N PHE A 67 13.26 3.02 10.37
CA PHE A 67 12.15 3.02 11.33
C PHE A 67 11.75 1.61 11.80
N ARG A 68 11.72 0.62 10.90
CA ARG A 68 11.46 -0.79 11.29
C ARG A 68 12.49 -1.29 12.31
N ASN A 69 13.77 -0.96 12.10
CA ASN A 69 14.84 -1.34 13.03
C ASN A 69 14.77 -0.61 14.39
N TYR A 70 13.99 0.45 14.53
CA TYR A 70 13.77 1.16 15.80
C TYR A 70 12.62 0.58 16.63
N GLU A 71 11.65 -0.10 16.00
CA GLU A 71 10.55 -0.78 16.71
C GLU A 71 10.97 -2.16 17.28
N ASP A 72 12.12 -2.68 16.85
CA ASP A 72 12.69 -3.97 17.27
C ASP A 72 13.70 -3.86 18.45
N ILE A 73 13.78 -2.71 19.13
CA ILE A 73 14.64 -2.47 20.33
C ILE A 73 13.80 -2.15 21.56
#